data_AF-A0A7S3E5Z9-F1
#
_entry.id   AF-A0A7S3E5Z9-F1
#
_cell.length_a   1.000
_cell.length_b   1.000
_cell.length_c   1.000
_cell.angle_alpha   90.00
_cell.angle_beta   90.00
_cell.angle_gamma   90.00
#
_symmetry.space_group_name_H-M   'P 1'
#
loop_
_entity.id
_entity.type
_entity.pdbx_description
1 polymer ?
#
loop_
_entity_poly.entity_id
_entity_poly.type
_entity_poly.pdbx_seq_one_letter_code
_entity_poly.pdbx_strand_id
1 'polypeptide(L)'
;RCAYRGWEVEEVALQGLVVEVVRAEKYTLFTLDDSTGCVQCLLWQPVAAAFTSKFVSKEASLAFEVAEERYVASRARVRLGAQLSVQGRVTMFQGDLQIKCSALQEHEDPNAETEHRLDTARLHRSIY
;
A
#
# COMPACT_ATOMS: atom_id res chain seq x y z
N ARG A 1 0.08 -11.59 -13.26
CA ARG A 1 -0.82 -10.61 -13.90
C ARG A 1 -2.19 -10.81 -13.27
N CYS A 2 -2.79 -9.74 -12.76
CA CYS A 2 -4.13 -9.78 -12.20
C CYS A 2 -5.10 -9.33 -13.30
N ALA A 3 -6.19 -10.06 -13.49
CA ALA A 3 -7.23 -9.67 -14.44
C ALA A 3 -8.60 -9.79 -13.78
N TYR A 4 -9.46 -8.82 -14.05
CA TYR A 4 -10.82 -8.78 -13.52
C TYR A 4 -11.79 -8.46 -14.66
N ARG A 5 -12.76 -9.36 -14.92
CA ARG A 5 -13.77 -9.19 -15.99
C ARG A 5 -13.21 -8.79 -17.36
N GLY A 6 -12.04 -9.32 -17.72
CA GLY A 6 -11.38 -9.03 -19.01
C GLY A 6 -10.47 -7.79 -19.00
N TRP A 7 -10.41 -7.05 -17.89
CA TRP A 7 -9.47 -5.94 -17.70
C TRP A 7 -8.18 -6.44 -17.07
N GLU A 8 -7.02 -6.09 -17.65
CA GLU A 8 -5.74 -6.24 -16.96
C GLU A 8 -5.64 -5.18 -15.87
N VAL A 9 -5.38 -5.61 -14.63
CA VAL A 9 -5.27 -4.74 -13.45
C VAL A 9 -3.81 -4.71 -13.00
N GLU A 10 -3.18 -3.54 -13.11
CA GLU A 10 -1.79 -3.33 -12.69
C GLU A 10 -1.67 -2.71 -11.30
N GLU A 11 -2.50 -1.70 -11.02
CA GLU A 11 -2.53 -0.95 -9.76
C GLU A 11 -3.95 -0.98 -9.19
N VAL A 12 -4.02 -1.10 -7.88
CA VAL A 12 -5.28 -1.13 -7.12
C VAL A 12 -5.24 -0.08 -6.04
N ALA A 13 -6.43 0.41 -5.70
CA ALA A 13 -6.67 1.21 -4.51
C ALA A 13 -7.68 0.46 -3.64
N LEU A 14 -7.39 0.35 -2.35
CA LEU A 14 -8.24 -0.31 -1.37
C LEU A 14 -8.26 0.49 -0.07
N GLN A 15 -9.32 0.32 0.70
CA GLN A 15 -9.45 0.92 2.02
C GLN A 15 -9.98 -0.11 3.02
N GLY A 16 -9.37 -0.17 4.20
CA GLY A 16 -9.81 -1.08 5.25
C GLY A 16 -9.08 -0.88 6.57
N LEU A 17 -9.45 -1.71 7.53
CA LEU A 17 -8.90 -1.71 8.88
C LEU A 17 -7.64 -2.58 8.94
N VAL A 18 -6.61 -2.08 9.62
CA VAL A 18 -5.40 -2.85 9.88
C VAL A 18 -5.67 -3.90 10.97
N VAL A 19 -5.70 -5.16 10.59
CA VAL A 19 -5.99 -6.29 11.50
C VAL A 19 -4.74 -7.06 11.94
N GLU A 20 -3.62 -6.87 11.23
CA GLU A 20 -2.32 -7.49 11.57
C GLU A 20 -1.18 -6.56 11.17
N VAL A 21 -0.09 -6.52 11.96
CA VAL A 21 1.13 -5.77 11.63
C VAL A 21 2.37 -6.58 12.01
N VAL A 22 3.25 -6.80 11.04
CA VAL A 22 4.58 -7.39 11.22
C VAL A 22 5.64 -6.38 10.78
N ARG A 23 6.51 -6.00 11.72
CA ARG A 23 7.61 -5.06 11.48
C ARG A 23 8.91 -5.83 11.30
N ALA A 24 9.38 -5.91 10.06
CA ALA A 24 10.71 -6.41 9.75
C ALA A 24 11.72 -5.25 9.68
N GLU A 25 12.99 -5.60 9.52
CA GLU A 25 14.07 -4.62 9.31
C GLU A 25 13.85 -3.83 8.02
N LYS A 26 13.60 -4.51 6.90
CA LYS A 26 13.57 -3.92 5.55
C LYS A 26 12.17 -3.57 5.04
N TYR A 27 11.12 -3.95 5.77
CA TYR A 27 9.74 -3.73 5.35
C TYR A 27 8.77 -3.78 6.54
N THR A 28 7.57 -3.27 6.30
CA THR A 28 6.42 -3.45 7.18
C THR A 28 5.34 -4.18 6.40
N LEU A 29 4.94 -5.36 6.88
CA LEU A 29 3.84 -6.15 6.33
C LEU A 29 2.63 -5.94 7.23
N PHE A 30 1.47 -5.70 6.65
CA PHE A 30 0.24 -5.52 7.40
C PHE A 30 -0.95 -6.04 6.61
N THR A 31 -2.00 -6.44 7.31
CA THR A 31 -3.21 -6.99 6.68
C THR A 31 -4.34 -5.98 6.80
N LEU A 32 -4.98 -5.65 5.67
CA LEU A 32 -6.19 -4.82 5.64
C LEU A 32 -7.43 -5.70 5.48
N ASP A 33 -8.44 -5.44 6.30
CA ASP A 33 -9.78 -6.03 6.22
C ASP A 33 -10.79 -4.94 5.80
N ASP A 34 -11.47 -5.17 4.68
CA ASP A 34 -12.50 -4.27 4.14
C ASP A 34 -13.93 -4.84 4.29
N SER A 35 -14.10 -5.89 5.10
CA SER A 35 -15.30 -6.72 5.27
C SER A 35 -15.72 -7.58 4.08
N THR A 36 -14.98 -7.52 2.96
CA THR A 36 -15.13 -8.46 1.83
C THR A 36 -14.01 -9.50 1.81
N GLY A 37 -12.86 -9.15 2.35
CA GLY A 37 -11.75 -10.06 2.59
C GLY A 37 -10.57 -9.36 3.27
N CYS A 38 -9.58 -10.17 3.63
CA CYS A 38 -8.32 -9.69 4.20
C CYS A 38 -7.20 -9.81 3.17
N VAL A 39 -6.44 -8.75 2.97
CA VAL A 39 -5.30 -8.74 2.04
C VAL A 39 -4.04 -8.19 2.66
N GLN A 40 -2.93 -8.89 2.42
CA GLN A 40 -1.61 -8.48 2.86
C GLN A 40 -1.08 -7.32 2.03
N CYS A 41 -0.57 -6.31 2.70
CA CYS A 41 -0.01 -5.09 2.15
C CYS A 41 1.45 -4.95 2.61
N LEU A 42 2.34 -4.67 1.66
CA LEU A 42 3.79 -4.68 1.86
C LEU A 42 4.37 -3.29 1.59
N LEU A 43 4.80 -2.62 2.67
CA LEU A 43 5.49 -1.33 2.63
C LEU A 43 7.01 -1.55 2.73
N TRP A 44 7.71 -1.29 1.64
CA TRP A 44 9.17 -1.44 1.58
C TRP A 44 9.89 -0.22 2.15
N GLN A 45 10.92 -0.47 2.96
CA GLN A 45 11.91 0.57 3.25
C GLN A 45 12.70 0.87 1.97
N PRO A 46 12.88 2.14 1.60
CA PRO A 46 13.77 2.48 0.51
C PRO A 46 15.18 1.96 0.81
N VAL A 47 15.80 1.31 -0.17
CA VAL A 47 17.18 0.83 -0.08
C VAL A 47 18.06 1.75 -0.89
N ALA A 48 19.17 2.15 -0.29
CA ALA A 48 20.14 3.07 -0.86
C ALA A 48 21.02 2.37 -1.93
N ALA A 49 20.40 1.65 -2.89
CA ALA A 49 21.12 0.88 -3.91
C ALA A 49 22.10 1.76 -4.73
N ALA A 50 21.81 3.07 -4.82
CA ALA A 50 22.67 4.07 -5.44
C ALA A 50 24.06 4.21 -4.78
N PHE A 51 24.22 3.91 -3.49
CA PHE A 51 25.47 4.13 -2.75
C PHE A 51 26.55 3.07 -2.98
N THR A 52 26.27 2.05 -3.79
CA THR A 52 27.30 1.08 -4.21
C THR A 52 28.19 1.60 -5.34
N SER A 53 27.77 2.66 -6.04
CA SER A 53 28.57 3.33 -7.07
C SER A 53 29.30 4.56 -6.50
N LYS A 54 30.55 4.79 -6.90
CA LYS A 54 31.36 5.96 -6.47
C LYS A 54 30.82 7.31 -6.99
N PHE A 55 29.70 7.31 -7.72
CA PHE A 55 29.11 8.48 -8.35
C PHE A 55 27.60 8.54 -8.05
N VAL A 56 27.24 8.85 -6.80
CA VAL A 56 25.87 9.20 -6.45
C VAL A 56 25.64 10.65 -6.80
N SER A 57 24.64 10.94 -7.63
CA SER A 57 24.25 12.32 -7.92
C SER A 57 23.55 12.93 -6.70
N LYS A 58 23.61 14.26 -6.54
CA LYS A 58 22.94 14.95 -5.42
C LYS A 58 21.43 14.70 -5.45
N GLU A 59 20.86 14.60 -6.64
CA GLU A 59 19.45 14.32 -6.89
C GLU A 59 19.08 12.92 -6.38
N ALA A 60 19.93 11.92 -6.61
CA ALA A 60 19.70 10.55 -6.12
C ALA A 60 19.76 10.47 -4.59
N SER A 61 20.69 11.20 -3.96
CA SER A 61 20.76 11.29 -2.49
C SER A 61 19.52 11.98 -1.91
N LEU A 62 19.10 13.11 -2.47
CA LEU A 62 17.90 13.83 -2.02
C LEU A 62 16.63 13.00 -2.21
N ALA A 63 16.51 12.30 -3.35
CA ALA A 63 15.37 11.42 -3.60
C ALA A 63 15.31 10.26 -2.59
N PHE A 64 16.46 9.74 -2.17
CA PHE A 64 16.52 8.71 -1.13
C PHE A 64 16.05 9.26 0.23
N GLU A 65 16.52 10.43 0.64
CA GLU A 65 16.13 11.08 1.89
C GLU A 65 14.61 11.33 1.93
N VAL A 66 14.03 11.87 0.86
CA VAL A 66 12.58 12.07 0.73
C VAL A 66 11.81 10.75 0.80
N ALA A 67 12.32 9.70 0.14
CA ALA A 67 11.68 8.39 0.19
C ALA A 67 11.75 7.78 1.60
N GLU A 68 12.86 7.97 2.32
CA GLU A 68 13.04 7.48 3.69
C GLU A 68 12.10 8.18 4.65
N GLU A 69 12.01 9.52 4.59
CA GLU A 69 11.06 10.30 5.39
C GLU A 69 9.61 9.84 5.12
N ARG A 70 9.24 9.68 3.85
CA ARG A 70 7.91 9.16 3.46
C ARG A 70 7.66 7.76 4.01
N TYR A 71 8.66 6.87 3.99
CA TYR A 71 8.56 5.54 4.57
C TYR A 71 8.35 5.61 6.08
N VAL A 72 9.14 6.41 6.80
CA VAL A 72 9.02 6.57 8.26
C VAL A 72 7.61 7.08 8.63
N ALA A 73 7.13 8.11 7.94
CA ALA A 73 5.79 8.65 8.15
C ALA A 73 4.69 7.61 7.86
N SER A 74 4.79 6.90 6.74
CA SER A 74 3.81 5.86 6.37
C SER A 74 3.82 4.68 7.35
N ARG A 75 5.02 4.26 7.78
CA ARG A 75 5.22 3.17 8.74
C ARG A 75 4.67 3.52 10.13
N ALA A 76 4.65 4.80 10.51
CA ALA A 76 4.03 5.25 11.76
C ALA A 76 2.50 5.11 11.75
N ARG A 77 1.86 5.34 10.60
CA ARG A 77 0.40 5.20 10.39
C ARG A 77 -0.08 3.75 10.41
N VAL A 78 0.78 2.80 10.08
CA VAL A 78 0.46 1.36 10.10
C VAL A 78 0.45 0.84 11.54
N ARG A 79 -0.72 0.88 12.16
CA ARG A 79 -1.00 0.41 13.52
C ARG A 79 -2.30 -0.39 13.53
N LEU A 80 -2.40 -1.39 14.40
CA LEU A 80 -3.63 -2.17 14.56
C LEU A 80 -4.83 -1.25 14.81
N GLY A 81 -5.94 -1.52 14.11
CA GLY A 81 -7.18 -0.75 14.18
C GLY A 81 -7.18 0.57 13.42
N ALA A 82 -6.08 0.97 12.78
CA ALA A 82 -6.10 2.15 11.91
C ALA A 82 -6.89 1.88 10.63
N GLN A 83 -7.68 2.87 10.20
CA GLN A 83 -8.35 2.86 8.91
C GLN A 83 -7.43 3.45 7.86
N LEU A 84 -7.01 2.64 6.88
CA LEU A 84 -6.03 3.04 5.87
C LEU A 84 -6.59 2.90 4.47
N SER A 85 -6.29 3.87 3.60
CA SER A 85 -6.28 3.67 2.16
C SER A 85 -4.87 3.34 1.68
N VAL A 86 -4.77 2.30 0.87
CA VAL A 86 -3.54 1.85 0.24
C VAL A 86 -3.72 1.87 -1.27
N GLN A 87 -2.70 2.36 -1.96
CA GLN A 87 -2.54 2.18 -3.40
C GLN A 87 -1.29 1.34 -3.63
N GLY A 88 -1.33 0.47 -4.63
CA GLY A 88 -0.19 -0.36 -4.94
C GLY A 88 -0.44 -1.40 -6.01
N ARG A 89 0.60 -2.16 -6.31
CA ARG A 89 0.56 -3.20 -7.33
C ARG A 89 0.20 -4.55 -6.74
N VAL A 90 -0.66 -5.28 -7.43
CA VAL A 90 -1.00 -6.66 -7.07
C VAL A 90 0.18 -7.57 -7.42
N THR A 91 0.63 -8.32 -6.43
CA THR A 91 1.71 -9.30 -6.55
C THR A 91 1.30 -10.61 -5.90
N MET A 92 2.01 -11.69 -6.20
CA MET A 92 1.83 -12.97 -5.53
C MET A 92 3.16 -13.39 -4.90
N PHE A 93 3.11 -13.83 -3.65
CA PHE A 93 4.28 -14.33 -2.93
C PHE A 93 3.90 -15.62 -2.22
N GLN A 94 4.64 -16.70 -2.50
CA GLN A 94 4.38 -18.04 -1.93
C GLN A 94 2.95 -18.57 -2.12
N GLY A 95 2.22 -18.07 -3.13
CA GLY A 95 0.84 -18.47 -3.42
C GLY A 95 -0.21 -17.49 -2.87
N ASP A 96 0.19 -16.54 -2.03
CA ASP A 96 -0.72 -15.56 -1.45
C ASP A 96 -0.66 -14.23 -2.22
N LEU A 97 -1.82 -13.60 -2.36
CA LEU A 97 -1.96 -12.28 -2.99
C LEU A 97 -1.50 -11.20 -2.02
N GLN A 98 -0.64 -10.30 -2.51
CA GLN A 98 -0.10 -9.19 -1.74
C GLN A 98 -0.13 -7.89 -2.54
N ILE A 99 -0.39 -6.78 -1.86
CA ILE A 99 -0.30 -5.45 -2.44
C ILE A 99 1.04 -4.82 -2.09
N LYS A 100 1.89 -4.59 -3.10
CA LYS A 100 3.11 -3.79 -2.91
C LYS A 100 2.74 -2.31 -2.91
N CYS A 101 2.79 -1.69 -1.73
CA CYS A 101 2.28 -0.34 -1.52
C CYS A 101 3.14 0.72 -2.26
N SER A 102 2.48 1.60 -3.02
CA SER A 102 3.03 2.82 -3.63
C SER A 102 2.65 4.07 -2.83
N ALA A 103 1.45 4.10 -2.23
CA ALA A 103 0.98 5.18 -1.38
C ALA A 103 0.08 4.67 -0.25
N LEU A 104 0.02 5.45 0.84
CA LEU A 104 -0.73 5.12 2.05
C LEU A 104 -1.27 6.38 2.72
N GLN A 105 -2.53 6.36 3.10
CA GLN A 105 -3.21 7.43 3.83
C GLN A 105 -4.00 6.85 5.00
N GLU A 106 -3.89 7.48 6.17
CA GLU A 106 -4.73 7.17 7.33
C GLU A 106 -5.97 8.07 7.31
N HIS A 107 -7.11 7.50 7.69
CA HIS A 107 -8.39 8.20 7.76
C HIS A 107 -8.86 8.30 9.19
N GLU A 108 -9.13 9.53 9.63
CA GLU A 108 -9.74 9.83 10.92
C GLU A 108 -11.24 10.12 10.82
N ASP A 109 -11.72 10.44 9.61
CA ASP A 109 -13.15 10.67 9.36
C ASP A 109 -13.93 9.34 9.43
N PRO A 110 -14.91 9.21 10.35
CA PRO A 110 -15.75 8.02 10.44
C PRO A 110 -16.52 7.71 9.16
N ASN A 111 -16.79 8.70 8.32
CA ASN A 111 -17.56 8.53 7.09
C ASN A 111 -16.73 7.98 5.93
N ALA A 112 -15.39 8.08 5.99
CA ALA A 112 -14.50 7.71 4.89
C ALA A 112 -14.73 6.29 4.38
N GLU A 113 -15.06 5.34 5.27
CA GLU A 113 -15.37 3.97 4.89
C GLU A 113 -16.67 3.84 4.12
N THR A 114 -17.71 4.53 4.59
CA THR A 114 -19.04 4.48 3.97
C THR A 114 -18.99 5.09 2.58
N GLU A 115 -18.33 6.23 2.43
CA GLU A 115 -18.14 6.89 1.14
C GLU A 115 -17.35 6.01 0.18
N HIS A 116 -16.23 5.42 0.64
CA HIS A 116 -15.44 4.50 -0.18
C HIS A 116 -16.25 3.30 -0.67
N ARG A 117 -17.07 2.69 0.20
CA ARG A 117 -17.92 1.55 -0.19
C ARG A 117 -18.97 1.93 -1.23
N LEU A 118 -19.59 3.10 -1.08
CA LEU A 118 -20.56 3.61 -2.05
C LEU A 118 -19.92 3.85 -3.42
N ASP A 119 -18.72 4.43 -3.44
CA ASP A 119 -17.96 4.65 -4.67
C ASP A 119 -17.51 3.35 -5.33
N THR A 120 -16.99 2.40 -4.57
CA THR A 120 -16.59 1.08 -5.08
C THR A 120 -17.78 0.33 -5.68
N ALA A 121 -18.94 0.34 -5.02
CA ALA A 121 -20.17 -0.28 -5.55
C ALA A 121 -20.65 0.40 -6.84
N ARG A 122 -20.55 1.74 -6.91
CA ARG A 122 -20.86 2.50 -8.12
C ARG A 122 -19.92 2.12 -9.27
N LEU A 123 -18.61 2.11 -9.04
CA LEU A 123 -17.60 1.79 -10.05
C LEU A 123 -17.77 0.37 -10.61
N HIS A 124 -18.01 -0.60 -9.72
CA HIS A 124 -18.28 -1.99 -10.12
C HIS A 124 -19.55 -2.14 -10.97
N ARG A 125 -20.54 -1.24 -10.84
CA ARG A 125 -21.75 -1.27 -11.68
C ARG A 125 -21.55 -0.57 -13.02
N SER A 126 -20.81 0.55 -13.03
CA SER A 126 -20.72 1.42 -14.21
C SER A 126 -19.51 1.17 -15.11
N ILE A 127 -18.44 0.58 -14.59
CA ILE A 127 -17.16 0.46 -15.30
C ILE A 127 -16.72 -1.00 -15.44
N TYR A 128 -16.62 -1.73 -14.33
CA TYR A 128 -16.02 -3.08 -14.29
C TYR A 128 -17.03 -4.19 -14.55
#